data_AF-A0A954LAZ7-F1
#
_entry.id   AF-A0A954LAZ7-F1
#
_cell.length_a   1.000
_cell.length_b   1.000
_cell.length_c   1.000
_cell.angle_alpha   90.00
_cell.angle_beta   90.00
_cell.angle_gamma   90.00
#
_symmetry.space_group_name_H-M   'P 1'
#
loop_
_entity.id
_entity.type
_entity.pdbx_description
1 polymer ?
#
loop_
_entity_poly.entity_id
_entity_poly.type
_entity_poly.pdbx_seq_one_letter_code
_entity_poly.pdbx_strand_id
1 'polypeptide(L)' 'EITLKASRNALPADFGRIIGLIEDGTINTTPWITHRTPIDQMIDQFDSFTRPETGVIKAIIEVTS' A
#
# COMPACT_ATOMS: atom_id res chain seq x y z
N GLU A 1 25.19 -26.10 3.64
CA GLU A 1 24.20 -25.81 2.59
C GLU A 1 23.61 -24.43 2.85
N ILE A 2 23.69 -23.49 1.89
CA ILE A 2 23.11 -22.14 1.99
C ILE A 2 21.95 -22.09 1.00
N THR A 3 20.74 -21.85 1.49
CA THR A 3 19.57 -21.58 0.63
C THR A 3 19.52 -20.09 0.33
N LEU A 4 19.92 -19.69 -0.87
CA LEU A 4 19.75 -18.32 -1.35
C LEU A 4 18.28 -18.09 -1.73
N LYS A 5 17.52 -17.35 -0.92
CA LYS A 5 16.16 -16.94 -1.25
C LYS A 5 16.19 -15.69 -2.13
N ALA A 6 16.24 -15.89 -3.45
CA ALA A 6 16.02 -14.81 -4.41
C ALA A 6 14.52 -14.54 -4.54
N SER A 7 14.07 -13.33 -4.19
CA SER A 7 12.69 -12.90 -4.47
C SER A 7 12.59 -12.45 -5.93
N ARG A 8 11.63 -13.02 -6.67
CA ARG A 8 11.24 -12.51 -7.99
C ARG A 8 10.01 -11.60 -7.83
N ASN A 9 9.78 -10.73 -8.80
CA ASN A 9 8.55 -9.95 -8.86
C ASN A 9 7.32 -10.89 -8.95
N ALA A 10 6.20 -10.43 -8.42
CA ALA A 10 4.91 -11.11 -8.55
C ALA A 10 4.50 -11.21 -10.03
N LEU A 11 3.88 -12.33 -10.40
CA LEU A 11 3.26 -12.52 -11.72
C LEU A 11 1.84 -11.93 -11.72
N PRO A 12 1.26 -11.59 -12.88
CA PRO A 12 -0.12 -11.09 -12.95
C PRO A 12 -1.15 -11.97 -12.22
N ALA A 13 -0.98 -13.30 -12.27
CA ALA A 13 -1.85 -14.25 -11.58
C ALA A 13 -1.79 -14.13 -10.04
N ASP A 14 -0.66 -13.71 -9.47
CA ASP A 14 -0.53 -13.49 -8.03
C ASP A 14 -1.44 -12.36 -7.55
N PHE A 15 -1.60 -11.30 -8.34
CA PHE A 15 -2.47 -10.18 -7.99
C PHE A 15 -3.93 -10.60 -7.86
N GLY A 16 -4.44 -11.38 -8.82
CA GLY A 16 -5.83 -11.87 -8.76
C GLY A 16 -6.09 -12.71 -7.52
N ARG A 17 -5.16 -13.61 -7.18
CA ARG A 17 -5.24 -14.40 -5.93
C ARG A 17 -5.23 -13.52 -4.68
N ILE A 18 -4.32 -12.54 -4.61
CA ILE A 18 -4.19 -11.67 -3.44
C ILE A 18 -5.41 -10.76 -3.28
N ILE A 19 -5.96 -10.22 -4.37
CA ILE A 19 -7.19 -9.42 -4.35
C ILE A 19 -8.35 -10.24 -3.78
N GLY A 20 -8.55 -11.48 -4.26
CA GLY A 20 -9.60 -12.36 -3.74
C GLY A 20 -9.44 -12.63 -2.23
N LEU A 21 -8.21 -12.86 -1.76
CA LEU A 21 -7.96 -13.04 -0.31
C LEU A 21 -8.26 -11.77 0.52
N ILE A 22 -8.14 -10.58 -0.06
CA ILE A 22 -8.51 -9.32 0.59
C ILE A 22 -10.03 -9.17 0.62
N GLU A 23 -10.71 -9.44 -0.51
CA GLU A 23 -12.17 -9.39 -0.64
C GLU A 23 -12.86 -10.39 0.31
N ASP A 24 -12.30 -11.59 0.46
CA ASP A 24 -12.76 -12.63 1.39
C ASP A 24 -12.48 -12.29 2.88
N GLY A 25 -11.80 -11.17 3.16
CA GLY A 25 -11.41 -10.77 4.51
C GLY A 25 -10.30 -11.63 5.15
N THR A 26 -9.71 -12.57 4.39
CA THR A 26 -8.59 -13.41 4.86
C THR A 26 -7.32 -12.59 5.06
N ILE A 27 -7.13 -11.55 4.24
CA ILE A 27 -6.06 -10.55 4.40
C ILE A 27 -6.70 -9.19 4.66
N ASN A 28 -6.57 -8.67 5.88
CA ASN A 28 -6.99 -7.31 6.20
C ASN A 28 -5.84 -6.32 5.99
N THR A 29 -5.91 -5.54 4.91
CA THR A 29 -4.91 -4.52 4.57
C THR A 29 -5.20 -3.15 5.19
N THR A 30 -6.38 -2.96 5.79
CA THR A 30 -6.82 -1.69 6.38
C THR A 30 -5.80 -1.09 7.35
N PRO A 31 -5.17 -1.86 8.27
CA PRO A 31 -4.19 -1.32 9.22
C PRO A 31 -2.93 -0.71 8.57
N TRP A 32 -2.62 -1.05 7.32
CA TRP A 32 -1.45 -0.51 6.62
C TRP A 32 -1.71 0.86 6.00
N ILE A 33 -2.97 1.22 5.77
CA ILE A 33 -3.35 2.54 5.24
C ILE A 33 -3.30 3.54 6.38
N THR A 34 -2.15 4.19 6.57
CA THR A 34 -1.94 5.14 7.66
C THR A 34 -2.42 6.54 7.31
N HIS A 35 -2.49 6.91 6.02
CA HIS A 35 -2.89 8.23 5.57
C HIS A 35 -3.87 8.15 4.40
N ARG A 36 -4.89 9.00 4.42
CA ARG A 36 -5.82 9.25 3.31
C ARG A 36 -5.87 10.75 3.06
N THR A 37 -5.65 11.14 1.82
CA THR A 37 -5.55 12.56 1.45
C THR A 37 -6.36 12.81 0.19
N PRO A 38 -7.34 13.75 0.22
CA PRO A 38 -8.03 14.20 -0.97
C PRO A 38 -7.06 14.72 -2.04
N ILE A 39 -7.37 14.51 -3.32
CA ILE A 39 -6.48 14.91 -4.42
C ILE A 39 -6.18 16.41 -4.45
N ASP A 40 -7.12 17.26 -4.02
CA ASP A 40 -6.96 18.72 -3.95
C ASP A 40 -5.97 19.17 -2.86
N GLN A 41 -5.69 18.32 -1.88
CA GLN A 41 -4.73 18.56 -0.78
C GLN A 41 -3.42 17.79 -0.96
N MET A 42 -3.30 16.98 -2.01
CA MET A 42 -2.17 16.06 -2.20
C MET A 42 -0.83 16.80 -2.25
N ILE A 43 -0.77 17.90 -2.99
CA ILE A 43 0.47 18.68 -3.17
C ILE A 43 0.92 19.27 -1.83
N ASP A 44 0.00 19.84 -1.06
CA ASP A 44 0.30 20.46 0.23
C ASP A 44 0.77 19.44 1.27
N GLN A 45 0.23 18.21 1.22
CA GLN A 45 0.58 17.15 2.17
C GLN A 45 1.77 16.29 1.73
N PHE A 46 2.19 16.34 0.47
CA PHE A 46 3.18 15.41 -0.10
C PHE A 46 4.50 15.38 0.67
N ASP A 47 5.01 16.55 1.06
CA ASP A 47 6.27 16.65 1.80
C ASP A 47 6.20 15.88 3.13
N SER A 48 5.05 15.93 3.82
CA SER A 48 4.84 15.22 5.07
C SER A 48 4.92 13.70 4.93
N PHE A 49 4.61 13.13 3.76
CA PHE A 49 4.64 11.68 3.55
C PHE A 49 6.04 11.09 3.55
N THR A 50 7.04 11.93 3.28
CA THR A 50 8.45 11.52 3.18
C THR A 50 9.19 11.65 4.50
N ARG A 51 8.62 12.36 5.47
CA ARG A 51 9.20 12.64 6.78
C ARG A 51 9.05 11.40 7.68
N PRO A 52 10.13 10.78 8.16
CA PRO A 52 10.04 9.57 8.99
C PRO A 52 9.15 9.75 10.23
N GLU A 53 9.13 10.94 10.83
CA GLU A 53 8.36 11.27 12.04
C GLU A 53 6.84 11.24 11.84
N THR A 54 6.33 11.29 10.60
CA THR A 54 4.89 11.23 10.32
C THR A 54 4.36 9.80 10.27
N GLY A 55 5.24 8.79 10.30
CA GLY A 55 4.84 7.38 10.40
C GLY A 55 4.06 6.87 9.18
N VAL A 56 4.29 7.44 7.99
CA VAL A 56 3.64 6.96 6.77
C VAL A 56 4.11 5.55 6.41
N ILE A 57 3.16 4.63 6.25
CA ILE A 57 3.39 3.27 5.74
C ILE A 57 2.77 3.17 4.34
N LYS A 58 1.50 3.55 4.22
CA LYS A 58 0.78 3.69 2.95
C LYS A 58 -0.11 4.92 3.01
N ALA A 59 0.20 5.91 2.18
CA ALA A 59 -0.69 7.01 1.87
C ALA A 59 -1.58 6.65 0.66
N ILE A 60 -2.87 6.93 0.76
CA ILE A 60 -3.85 6.77 -0.31
C ILE A 60 -4.35 8.16 -0.72
N ILE A 61 -4.28 8.47 -2.01
CA ILE A 61 -4.86 9.69 -2.56
C ILE A 61 -6.29 9.37 -3.01
N GLU A 62 -7.25 10.09 -2.44
CA GLU A 62 -8.66 9.97 -2.78
C GLU A 62 -8.96 10.86 -3.97
N VAL A 63 -9.36 10.23 -5.08
CA VAL A 63 -9.78 10.93 -6.29
C VAL A 63 -11.29 10.86 -6.36
N THR A 64 -11.96 11.86 -5.81
CA THR A 64 -13.42 11.98 -5.94
C THR A 64 -13.74 12.55 -7.33
N SER A 65 -14.67 11.93 -8.05
CA SER A 65 -15.29 12.48 -9.26
C SER A 65 -16.57 13.23 -8.93
#